data_AF-A0A7W1HZL3-F1
#
_entry.id   AF-A0A7W1HZL3-F1
#
_cell.length_a   1.000
_cell.length_b   1.000
_cell.length_c   1.000
_cell.angle_alpha   90.00
_cell.angle_beta   90.00
_cell.angle_gamma   90.00
#
_symmetry.space_group_name_H-M   'P 1'
#
loop_
_entity.id
_entity.type
_entity.pdbx_description
1 polymer ?
#
loop_
_entity_poly.entity_id
_entity_poly.type
_entity_poly.pdbx_seq_one_letter_code
_entity_poly.pdbx_strand_id
1 'polypeptide(L)'
;MRPEDIIARAAAVLRENDMGEWTRASPTLYPHQWSWDSAFIAIGLAHLDTGRAAGEIRTLLEYQWKNGKIPHIVFNPEAPPESYFPGPEHWASAADTTDAPPGPA
;
A
#
# COMPACT_ATOMS: atom_id res chain seq x y z
N MET A 1 -15.06 -5.51 25.84
CA MET A 1 -13.84 -6.05 25.21
C MET A 1 -12.66 -5.56 26.03
N ARG A 2 -11.73 -6.42 26.42
CA ARG A 2 -10.56 -5.97 27.20
C ARG A 2 -9.54 -5.34 26.23
N PRO A 3 -8.70 -4.39 26.67
CA PRO A 3 -7.72 -3.72 25.79
C PRO A 3 -6.81 -4.69 25.03
N GLU A 4 -6.37 -5.78 25.69
CA GLU A 4 -5.56 -6.83 25.08
C GLU A 4 -6.27 -7.53 23.90
N ASP A 5 -7.59 -7.67 23.98
CA ASP A 5 -8.39 -8.27 22.90
C ASP A 5 -8.46 -7.31 21.70
N ILE A 6 -8.41 -5.98 21.92
CA ILE A 6 -8.40 -4.97 20.85
C ILE A 6 -7.05 -4.97 20.13
N ILE A 7 -5.94 -5.00 20.88
CA ILE A 7 -4.58 -5.01 20.30
C ILE A 7 -4.37 -6.27 19.45
N ALA A 8 -4.74 -7.44 19.97
CA ALA A 8 -4.62 -8.70 19.24
C ALA A 8 -5.43 -8.71 17.94
N ARG A 9 -6.65 -8.14 17.96
CA ARG A 9 -7.50 -8.02 16.76
C ARG A 9 -6.94 -7.00 15.76
N ALA A 10 -6.43 -5.86 16.22
CA ALA A 10 -5.80 -4.88 15.34
C ALA A 10 -4.57 -5.47 14.62
N ALA A 11 -3.73 -6.21 15.35
CA ALA A 11 -2.59 -6.93 14.78
C ALA A 11 -3.02 -8.04 13.79
N ALA A 12 -4.18 -8.67 14.01
CA ALA A 12 -4.73 -9.64 13.05
C ALA A 12 -5.17 -8.97 11.75
N VAL A 13 -5.82 -7.80 11.82
CA VAL A 13 -6.22 -7.02 10.63
C VAL A 13 -5.01 -6.60 9.79
N LEU A 14 -3.93 -6.12 10.42
CA LEU A 14 -2.70 -5.78 9.70
C LEU A 14 -2.11 -7.01 8.99
N ARG A 15 -2.06 -8.16 9.66
CA ARG A 15 -1.54 -9.42 9.08
C ARG A 15 -2.41 -9.97 7.96
N GLU A 16 -3.73 -9.84 8.04
CA GLU A 16 -4.67 -10.29 7.00
C GLU A 16 -4.56 -9.46 5.70
N ASN A 17 -4.07 -8.23 5.82
CA ASN A 17 -3.88 -7.32 4.69
C ASN A 17 -2.43 -7.22 4.21
N ASP A 18 -1.50 -7.90 4.88
CA ASP A 18 -0.09 -7.91 4.50
C ASP A 18 0.09 -8.67 3.17
N MET A 19 0.73 -8.02 2.21
CA MET A 19 1.05 -8.55 0.88
C MET A 19 2.56 -8.87 0.77
N GLY A 20 3.25 -9.02 1.90
CA GLY A 20 4.67 -9.33 2.01
C GLY A 20 5.50 -8.09 2.32
N GLU A 21 5.59 -7.16 1.37
CA GLU A 21 6.42 -5.94 1.51
C GLU A 21 5.59 -4.64 1.64
N TRP A 22 4.29 -4.72 1.35
CA TRP A 22 3.33 -3.63 1.46
C TRP A 22 1.99 -4.17 1.96
N THR A 23 1.07 -3.28 2.35
CA THR A 23 -0.22 -3.68 2.94
C THR A 23 -1.36 -3.08 2.14
N ARG A 24 -2.37 -3.89 1.78
CA ARG A 24 -3.59 -3.37 1.13
C ARG A 24 -4.46 -2.62 2.15
N ALA A 25 -5.06 -1.50 1.73
CA ALA A 25 -5.86 -0.69 2.66
C ALA A 25 -7.18 -1.37 3.09
N SER A 26 -7.70 -2.30 2.28
CA SER A 26 -8.89 -3.08 2.61
C SER A 26 -8.85 -4.44 1.91
N PRO A 27 -9.36 -5.51 2.55
CA PRO A 27 -9.32 -6.84 1.97
C PRO A 27 -10.13 -7.00 0.68
N THR A 28 -11.15 -6.16 0.47
CA THR A 28 -12.08 -6.30 -0.66
C THR A 28 -12.26 -5.03 -1.49
N LEU A 29 -12.09 -3.84 -0.90
CA LEU A 29 -12.39 -2.58 -1.58
C LEU A 29 -11.14 -1.88 -2.15
N TYR A 30 -9.98 -2.08 -1.52
CA TYR A 30 -8.75 -1.36 -1.85
C TYR A 30 -7.58 -2.35 -1.98
N PRO A 31 -7.48 -3.06 -3.11
CA PRO A 31 -6.52 -4.16 -3.31
C PRO A 31 -5.10 -3.67 -3.69
N HIS A 32 -4.76 -2.41 -3.39
CA HIS A 32 -3.54 -1.72 -3.79
C HIS A 32 -2.88 -1.04 -2.59
N GLN A 33 -1.62 -0.64 -2.74
CA GLN A 33 -0.93 0.17 -1.75
C GLN A 33 -1.33 1.64 -1.92
N TRP A 34 -1.79 2.27 -0.84
CA TRP A 34 -2.18 3.67 -0.84
C TRP A 34 -1.24 4.50 0.02
N SER A 35 -0.85 5.68 -0.48
CA SER A 35 0.20 6.50 0.12
C SER A 35 -0.04 6.83 1.59
N TRP A 36 -1.15 7.49 1.92
CA TRP A 36 -1.42 7.87 3.30
C TRP A 36 -1.79 6.67 4.19
N ASP A 37 -2.41 5.63 3.62
CA ASP A 37 -2.79 4.41 4.34
C ASP A 37 -1.52 3.69 4.78
N SER A 38 -0.54 3.55 3.88
CA SER A 38 0.79 2.99 4.20
C SER A 38 1.49 3.79 5.30
N ALA A 39 1.32 5.12 5.39
CA ALA A 39 1.86 5.90 6.49
C ALA A 39 1.22 5.53 7.84
N PHE A 40 -0.11 5.40 7.90
CA PHE A 40 -0.81 4.97 9.12
C PHE A 40 -0.58 3.50 9.46
N ILE A 41 -0.52 2.65 8.45
CA ILE A 41 -0.19 1.22 8.58
C ILE A 41 1.22 1.08 9.15
N ALA A 42 2.20 1.84 8.67
CA ALA A 42 3.55 1.83 9.22
C ALA A 42 3.59 2.24 10.70
N ILE A 43 2.77 3.23 11.12
CA ILE A 43 2.62 3.58 12.55
C ILE A 43 2.09 2.37 13.34
N GLY A 44 1.08 1.67 12.83
CA GLY A 44 0.55 0.45 13.46
C GLY A 44 1.58 -0.68 13.52
N LEU A 45 2.27 -0.94 12.41
CA LEU A 45 3.32 -1.94 12.29
C LEU A 45 4.50 -1.64 13.21
N ALA A 46 4.83 -0.37 13.48
CA ALA A 46 5.94 0.00 14.35
C ALA A 46 5.77 -0.49 15.80
N HIS A 47 4.54 -0.78 16.23
CA HIS A 47 4.26 -1.43 17.52
C HIS A 47 4.48 -2.96 17.51
N LEU A 48 4.62 -3.58 16.34
CA LEU A 48 4.74 -5.03 16.15
C LEU A 48 6.14 -5.43 15.65
N ASP A 49 6.60 -4.74 14.61
CA ASP A 49 7.88 -4.96 13.92
C ASP A 49 8.30 -3.67 13.20
N THR A 50 9.33 -3.00 13.72
CA THR A 50 9.87 -1.77 13.13
C THR A 50 10.54 -1.99 11.76
N GLY A 51 11.05 -3.19 11.49
CA GLY A 51 11.62 -3.55 10.20
C GLY A 51 10.54 -3.65 9.13
N ARG A 52 9.41 -4.31 9.44
CA ARG A 52 8.25 -4.37 8.55
C ARG A 52 7.60 -2.99 8.33
N ALA A 53 7.56 -2.15 9.37
CA ALA A 53 7.10 -0.76 9.26
C ALA A 53 7.98 0.07 8.33
N ALA A 54 9.30 -0.04 8.43
CA ALA A 54 10.22 0.61 7.49
C ALA A 54 10.10 0.03 6.06
N GLY A 55 9.83 -1.27 5.94
CA GLY A 55 9.52 -1.94 4.68
C GLY A 55 8.32 -1.31 3.96
N GLU A 56 7.21 -1.08 4.67
CA GLU A 56 5.99 -0.46 4.13
C GLU A 56 6.25 0.91 3.49
N ILE A 57 7.07 1.75 4.12
CA ILE A 57 7.42 3.06 3.59
C ILE A 57 8.44 2.96 2.44
N ARG A 58 9.38 2.02 2.53
CA ARG A 58 10.39 1.82 1.48
C ARG A 58 9.74 1.38 0.17
N THR A 59 8.81 0.42 0.21
CA THR A 59 8.10 -0.04 -0.98
C THR A 59 7.29 1.08 -1.63
N LEU A 60 6.64 1.95 -0.84
CA LEU A 60 5.95 3.12 -1.38
C LEU A 60 6.94 4.09 -2.08
N LEU A 61 8.11 4.31 -1.49
CA LEU A 61 9.12 5.24 -2.02
C LEU A 61 9.86 4.70 -3.26
N GLU A 62 9.88 3.39 -3.49
CA GLU A 62 10.39 2.80 -4.74
C GLU A 62 9.62 3.28 -5.97
N TYR A 63 8.34 3.68 -5.78
CA TYR A 63 7.48 4.24 -6.83
C TYR A 63 7.36 5.77 -6.75
N GLN A 64 8.25 6.44 -6.02
CA GLN A 64 8.35 7.90 -6.08
C GLN A 64 8.74 8.34 -7.49
N TRP A 65 8.04 9.36 -8.00
CA TRP A 65 8.30 9.93 -9.32
C TRP A 65 9.63 10.68 -9.33
N LYS A 66 10.24 10.82 -10.51
CA LYS A 66 11.53 11.52 -10.67
C LYS A 66 11.52 12.97 -10.19
N ASN A 67 10.35 13.61 -10.22
CA ASN A 67 10.15 14.98 -9.74
C ASN A 67 9.87 15.08 -8.24
N GLY A 68 9.93 13.96 -7.50
CA GLY A 68 9.72 13.90 -6.05
C GLY A 68 8.28 13.65 -5.61
N LYS A 69 7.30 13.59 -6.52
CA LYS A 69 5.92 13.22 -6.19
C LYS A 69 5.85 11.78 -5.72
N ILE A 70 5.26 11.55 -4.55
CA ILE A 70 4.83 10.20 -4.13
C ILE A 70 3.42 9.97 -4.70
N PRO A 71 3.20 8.90 -5.50
CA PRO A 71 1.88 8.63 -6.05
C PRO A 71 0.90 8.27 -4.94
N HIS A 72 -0.39 8.59 -5.11
CA HIS A 72 -1.40 8.18 -4.15
C HIS A 72 -1.60 6.65 -4.19
N ILE A 73 -1.49 6.01 -5.36
CA ILE A 73 -1.60 4.54 -5.55
C ILE A 73 -0.30 3.97 -6.08
N VAL A 74 0.10 2.82 -5.54
CA VAL A 74 0.93 1.84 -6.25
C VAL A 74 0.06 0.63 -6.56
N PHE A 75 -0.19 0.38 -7.85
CA PHE A 75 -1.14 -0.64 -8.30
C PHE A 75 -0.55 -2.04 -8.17
N ASN A 76 -1.26 -2.90 -7.43
CA ASN A 76 -0.94 -4.32 -7.31
C ASN A 76 -1.25 -5.09 -8.62
N PRO A 77 -0.26 -5.71 -9.28
CA PRO A 77 -0.48 -6.46 -10.51
C PRO A 77 -1.27 -7.77 -10.28
N GLU A 78 -1.30 -8.27 -9.04
CA GLU A 78 -2.09 -9.46 -8.66
C GLU A 78 -3.54 -9.13 -8.29
N ALA A 79 -3.93 -7.86 -8.30
CA ALA A 79 -5.31 -7.48 -8.01
C ALA A 79 -6.25 -8.06 -9.10
N PRO A 80 -7.43 -8.61 -8.72
CA PRO A 80 -8.37 -9.11 -9.71
C PRO A 80 -8.76 -8.00 -10.70
N PRO A 81 -8.94 -8.31 -12.00
CA PRO A 81 -9.40 -7.33 -12.98
C PRO A 81 -10.70 -6.64 -12.52
N GLU A 82 -10.83 -5.35 -12.78
CA GLU A 82 -12.01 -4.54 -12.43
C GLU A 82 -12.33 -4.49 -10.91
N SER A 83 -11.43 -4.95 -10.04
CA SER A 83 -11.63 -4.92 -8.57
C SER A 83 -11.52 -3.52 -7.97
N TYR A 84 -10.96 -2.56 -8.72
CA TYR A 84 -10.86 -1.16 -8.34
C TYR A 84 -10.94 -0.27 -9.58
N PHE A 85 -11.70 0.82 -9.47
CA PHE A 85 -11.80 1.84 -10.52
C PHE A 85 -11.68 3.23 -9.89
N PRO A 86 -10.93 4.18 -10.51
CA PRO A 86 -10.16 4.05 -11.76
C PRO A 86 -8.85 3.27 -11.63
N GLY A 87 -8.62 2.30 -12.52
CA GLY A 87 -7.44 1.44 -12.58
C GLY A 87 -6.23 2.04 -13.33
N PRO A 88 -5.10 1.32 -13.40
CA PRO A 88 -3.86 1.81 -14.01
C PRO A 88 -4.01 2.20 -15.49
N GLU A 89 -4.84 1.47 -16.23
CA GLU A 89 -5.18 1.74 -17.63
C GLU A 89 -5.96 3.06 -17.82
N HIS A 90 -6.77 3.45 -16.84
CA HIS A 90 -7.46 4.74 -16.87
C HIS A 90 -6.50 5.90 -16.62
N TRP A 91 -5.57 5.73 -15.68
CA TRP A 91 -4.60 6.77 -15.32
C TRP A 91 -3.44 6.92 -16.31
N ALA A 92 -3.03 5.83 -16.96
CA ALA A 92 -1.99 5.77 -17.99
C ALA A 92 -0.72 6.60 -17.70
N SER A 93 -0.35 6.77 -16.43
CA SER A 93 0.57 7.86 -16.03
C SER A 93 1.97 7.74 -16.62
N ALA A 94 2.47 6.52 -16.81
CA ALA A 94 3.78 6.28 -17.46
C ALA A 94 3.78 6.57 -18.96
N ALA A 95 2.60 6.59 -19.61
CA ALA A 95 2.46 7.03 -21.00
C ALA A 95 2.32 8.55 -21.11
N ASP A 96 1.68 9.18 -20.11
CA ASP A 96 1.42 10.62 -20.11
C ASP A 96 2.63 11.48 -19.68
N THR A 97 3.55 10.92 -18.88
CA THR A 97 4.73 11.64 -18.40
C THR A 97 5.92 10.74 -18.14
N THR A 98 7.13 11.25 -18.42
CA THR A 98 8.41 10.56 -18.20
C THR A 98 8.86 10.55 -16.74
N ASP A 99 8.18 11.31 -15.88
CA ASP A 99 8.47 11.38 -14.45
C ASP A 99 7.89 10.19 -13.67
N ALA A 100 6.79 9.61 -14.16
CA ALA A 100 6.18 8.45 -13.54
C ALA A 100 7.08 7.21 -13.71
N PRO A 101 7.33 6.44 -12.64
CA PRO A 101 8.04 5.17 -12.77
C PRO A 101 7.16 4.15 -13.50
N PRO A 102 7.76 3.08 -14.06
CA PRO A 102 6.98 1.92 -14.45
C PRO A 102 6.24 1.38 -13.22
N GLY A 103 5.01 0.89 -13.43
CA GLY A 103 4.27 0.19 -12.36
C GLY A 103 5.00 -1.09 -11.93
N PRO A 104 4.58 -1.71 -10.82
CA PRO A 104 5.11 -3.02 -10.43
C PRO A 104 4.92 -4.03 -11.57
N ALA A 105 5.93 -4.90 -11.76
CA ALA A 105 5.93 -5.93 -12.78
C ALA A 105 5.00 -7.09 -12.45
#